data_AF-A0A2V5TI90-F1
#
_entry.id   AF-A0A2V5TI90-F1
#
_cell.length_a   1.000
_cell.length_b   1.000
_cell.length_c   1.000
_cell.angle_alpha   90.00
_cell.angle_beta   90.00
_cell.angle_gamma   90.00
#
_symmetry.space_group_name_H-M   'P 1'
#
loop_
_entity.id
_entity.type
_entity.pdbx_description
1 polymer ?
#
loop_
_entity_poly.entity_id
_entity_poly.type
_entity_poly.pdbx_seq_one_letter_code
_entity_poly.pdbx_strand_id
1 'polypeptide(L)' 'QETDEQKAHRLVLEELRKRGWTEQDLEQRRKTDGAKVKIAARLRGQTVMTLDWIAERLRMGCRHTVANCLKG' A
#
# COMPACT_ATOMS: atom_id res chain seq x y z
N GLN A 1 11.52 -19.23 -7.31
CA GLN A 1 11.83 -18.00 -6.56
C GLN A 1 10.56 -17.16 -6.50
N GLU A 2 10.17 -16.70 -5.31
CA GLU A 2 9.14 -15.66 -5.18
C GLU A 2 9.80 -14.31 -5.52
N THR A 3 9.21 -13.53 -6.43
CA THR A 3 9.72 -12.19 -6.74
C THR A 3 9.34 -11.21 -5.62
N ASP A 4 10.13 -10.14 -5.43
CA ASP A 4 9.79 -9.11 -4.44
C ASP A 4 8.40 -8.50 -4.65
N GLU A 5 7.95 -8.46 -5.90
CA GLU A 5 6.61 -8.02 -6.29
C GLU A 5 5.53 -9.01 -5.83
N GLN A 6 5.71 -10.32 -6.05
CA GLN A 6 4.76 -11.34 -5.56
C GLN A 6 4.60 -11.28 -4.04
N LYS A 7 5.71 -11.11 -3.32
CA LYS A 7 5.70 -10.91 -1.86
C LYS A 7 4.92 -9.65 -1.48
N ALA A 8 5.12 -8.54 -2.21
CA ALA A 8 4.40 -7.29 -1.98
C ALA A 8 2.89 -7.44 -2.22
N HIS A 9 2.49 -8.13 -3.30
CA HIS A 9 1.08 -8.42 -3.58
C HIS A 9 0.45 -9.26 -2.48
N ARG A 10 1.12 -10.33 -2.02
CA ARG A 10 0.63 -11.16 -0.91
C ARG A 10 0.42 -10.31 0.34
N LEU A 11 1.39 -9.47 0.70
CA LEU A 11 1.30 -8.60 1.87
C LEU A 11 0.11 -7.63 1.78
N VAL A 12 -0.13 -7.04 0.61
CA VAL A 12 -1.31 -6.18 0.40
C VAL A 12 -2.59 -6.97 0.62
N LEU A 13 -2.74 -8.14 -0.02
CA LEU A 13 -3.95 -8.96 0.10
C LEU A 13 -4.20 -9.42 1.53
N GLU A 14 -3.16 -9.80 2.27
CA GLU A 14 -3.27 -10.14 3.69
C GLU A 14 -3.76 -8.95 4.54
N GLU A 15 -3.21 -7.76 4.30
CA GLU A 15 -3.61 -6.57 5.03
C GLU A 15 -5.04 -6.12 4.69
N LEU A 16 -5.45 -6.25 3.43
CA LEU A 16 -6.83 -6.01 3.00
C LEU A 16 -7.78 -7.01 3.68
N ARG A 17 -7.46 -8.31 3.65
CA ARG A 17 -8.26 -9.35 4.29
C ARG A 17 -8.43 -9.13 5.78
N LYS A 18 -7.35 -8.76 6.50
CA LYS A 18 -7.41 -8.44 7.93
C LYS A 18 -8.36 -7.27 8.26
N ARG A 19 -8.56 -6.36 7.31
CA ARG A 19 -9.44 -5.19 7.44
C ARG A 19 -10.84 -5.43 6.88
N GLY A 20 -11.09 -6.59 6.27
CA GLY A 20 -12.31 -6.87 5.52
C GLY A 20 -12.46 -5.99 4.27
N TRP A 21 -11.34 -5.54 3.69
CA TRP A 21 -11.33 -4.68 2.52
C TRP A 21 -11.11 -5.48 1.24
N THR A 22 -11.68 -4.96 0.17
CA THR A 22 -11.47 -5.37 -1.22
C THR A 22 -10.56 -4.38 -1.92
N GLU A 23 -10.18 -4.69 -3.16
CA GLU A 23 -9.46 -3.70 -3.99
C GLU A 23 -10.33 -2.48 -4.33
N GLN A 24 -11.65 -2.67 -4.46
CA GLN A 24 -12.59 -1.58 -4.72
C GLN A 24 -12.66 -0.60 -3.54
N ASP A 25 -12.48 -1.08 -2.30
CA ASP A 25 -12.39 -0.22 -1.13
C ASP A 25 -11.17 0.70 -1.17
N LEU A 26 -10.06 0.25 -1.80
CA LEU A 26 -8.92 1.14 -2.02
C LEU A 26 -9.27 2.28 -2.98
N GLU A 27 -10.16 2.08 -3.94
CA GLU A 27 -10.56 3.15 -4.87
C GLU A 27 -11.54 4.13 -4.22
N GLN A 28 -12.48 3.63 -3.44
CA GLN A 28 -13.50 4.45 -2.77
C GLN A 28 -12.95 5.26 -1.59
N ARG A 29 -11.90 4.75 -0.92
CA ARG A 29 -11.31 5.42 0.23
C ARG A 29 -10.37 6.55 -0.16
N ARG A 30 -10.24 7.53 0.75
CA ARG A 30 -9.34 8.68 0.59
C ARG A 30 -7.91 8.23 0.29
N LYS A 31 -7.18 9.04 -0.50
CA LYS A 31 -5.79 8.77 -0.87
C LYS A 31 -4.86 8.69 0.34
N THR A 32 -5.13 9.47 1.38
CA THR A 32 -4.36 9.58 2.63
C THR A 32 -5.03 8.83 3.78
N ASP A 33 -5.90 7.86 3.49
CA ASP A 33 -6.58 7.08 4.51
C ASP A 33 -5.57 6.39 5.44
N GLY A 34 -5.73 6.55 6.76
CA GLY A 34 -4.78 6.05 7.74
C GLY A 34 -4.51 4.54 7.65
N ALA A 35 -5.50 3.74 7.21
CA ALA A 35 -5.27 2.31 7.01
C ALA A 35 -4.44 2.04 5.73
N LYS A 36 -4.60 2.83 4.65
CA LYS A 36 -3.68 2.77 3.49
C LYS A 36 -2.26 3.17 3.88
N VAL A 37 -2.10 4.22 4.70
CA VAL A 37 -0.79 4.67 5.18
C VAL A 37 -0.10 3.56 5.98
N LYS A 38 -0.82 2.85 6.85
CA LYS A 38 -0.28 1.70 7.59
C LYS A 38 0.18 0.56 6.66
N ILE A 39 -0.57 0.29 5.59
CA ILE A 39 -0.18 -0.71 4.58
C ILE A 39 1.07 -0.25 3.82
N ALA A 40 1.13 1.02 3.42
CA ALA A 40 2.30 1.60 2.76
C ALA A 40 3.57 1.52 3.62
N ALA A 41 3.45 1.84 4.92
CA ALA A 41 4.55 1.74 5.88
C ALA A 41 5.06 0.30 5.99
N ARG A 42 4.13 -0.66 6.09
CA ARG A 42 4.47 -2.09 6.16
C ARG A 42 5.16 -2.58 4.89
N LEU A 43 4.69 -2.18 3.71
CA LEU A 43 5.32 -2.52 2.43
C LEU A 43 6.75 -1.99 2.36
N ARG A 44 6.98 -0.71 2.71
CA ARG A 44 8.33 -0.11 2.71
C ARG A 44 9.31 -0.78 3.66
N GLY A 45 8.83 -1.37 4.76
CA GLY A 45 9.69 -2.10 5.70
C GLY A 45 9.94 -3.57 5.33
N GLN A 46 9.12 -4.18 4.46
CA GLN A 46 9.17 -5.62 4.19
C GLN A 46 9.48 -5.98 2.73
N THR A 47 9.48 -4.99 1.83
CA THR A 47 9.73 -5.15 0.40
C THR A 47 10.60 -4.00 -0.14
N VAL A 48 11.21 -4.23 -1.30
CA VAL A 48 12.02 -3.23 -2.02
C VAL A 48 11.18 -2.37 -2.99
N MET A 49 9.84 -2.52 -2.99
CA MET A 49 8.94 -1.84 -3.93
C MET A 49 9.04 -0.32 -3.81
N THR A 50 9.10 0.38 -4.94
CA THR A 50 9.21 1.84 -5.00
C THR A 50 7.99 2.54 -4.41
N LEU A 51 8.13 3.82 -4.04
CA LEU A 51 6.99 4.63 -3.59
C LEU A 51 5.95 4.82 -4.70
N ASP A 52 6.37 4.83 -5.96
CA ASP A 52 5.47 4.90 -7.11
C ASP A 52 4.62 3.62 -7.21
N TRP A 53 5.24 2.44 -7.09
CA TRP A 53 4.52 1.17 -7.05
C TRP A 53 3.49 1.14 -5.91
N ILE A 54 3.88 1.59 -4.71
CA ILE A 54 2.97 1.62 -3.55
C ILE A 54 1.82 2.61 -3.78
N ALA A 55 2.10 3.77 -4.37
CA ALA A 55 1.09 4.77 -4.66
C ALA A 55 0.03 4.24 -5.64
N GLU A 56 0.47 3.54 -6.68
CA GLU A 56 -0.40 2.91 -7.67
C GLU A 56 -1.20 1.76 -7.04
N ARG A 57 -0.53 0.84 -6.35
CA ARG A 57 -1.14 -0.35 -5.76
C ARG A 57 -2.20 -0.04 -4.72
N LEU A 58 -1.99 1.01 -3.91
CA LEU A 58 -2.91 1.43 -2.85
C LEU A 58 -3.84 2.57 -3.25
N ARG A 59 -3.84 2.97 -4.54
CA ARG A 59 -4.66 4.08 -5.06
C ARG A 59 -4.46 5.37 -4.25
N MET A 60 -3.21 5.70 -3.92
CA MET A 60 -2.84 6.89 -3.16
C MET A 60 -2.45 8.07 -4.06
N GLY A 61 -2.46 7.88 -5.38
CA GLY A 61 -2.17 8.93 -6.36
C GLY A 61 -0.72 8.87 -6.84
N CYS A 62 0.19 9.54 -6.13
CA CYS A 62 1.61 9.61 -6.53
C CYS A 62 2.55 9.37 -5.34
N ARG A 63 3.82 9.06 -5.63
CA ARG A 63 4.85 8.84 -4.60
C ARG A 63 4.95 9.95 -3.56
N HIS A 64 4.72 11.21 -3.92
CA HIS A 64 4.80 12.34 -2.99
C HIS A 64 3.71 12.24 -1.90
N THR A 65 2.53 11.74 -2.26
CA THR A 65 1.44 11.52 -1.29
C THR A 65 1.87 10.45 -0.27
N VAL A 66 2.43 9.34 -0.76
CA VAL A 66 2.93 8.26 0.10
C VAL A 66 4.07 8.77 1.00
N ALA A 67 5.06 9.46 0.42
CA ALA A 67 6.19 10.01 1.16
C ALA A 67 5.74 10.97 2.27
N ASN A 68 4.78 11.85 1.99
CA ASN A 68 4.25 12.79 2.99
C ASN A 68 3.48 12.06 4.09
N CYS A 69 2.70 11.03 3.74
CA CYS A 69 1.97 10.24 4.73
C CYS A 69 2.86 9.40 5.64
N LEU A 70 4.06 9.01 5.19
CA LEU A 70 5.01 8.23 5.98
C LEU A 70 5.90 9.09 6.89
N LYS A 71 5.90 10.41 6.70
CA LYS A 71 6.65 11.37 7.52
C LYS A 71 5.87 11.88 8.74
N GLY A 72 4.54 11.77 8.70
CA GLY A 72 3.65 12.19 9.78
C GLY A 72 3.38 11.06 10.75
#